data_AF-A0A3D3XX90-F1
#
_entry.id   AF-A0A3D3XX90-F1
#
_cell.length_a   1.000
_cell.length_b   1.000
_cell.length_c   1.000
_cell.angle_alpha   90.00
_cell.angle_beta   90.00
_cell.angle_gamma   90.00
#
_symmetry.space_group_name_H-M   'P 1'
#
loop_
_entity.id
_entity.type
_entity.pdbx_description
1 polymer ?
#
loop_
_entity_poly.entity_id
_entity_poly.type
_entity_poly.pdbx_seq_one_letter_code
_entity_poly.pdbx_strand_id
1 'polypeptide(L)'
;MSYATSVSDREVGMNDRYFVEGQNRAGTLDNRGTLIFDDDDRLDKQILETYWRCGFYVFEGALSSTERDELVSDFEALLDRSPMDRESKVDHQGRPAAGLGFTRPSFRFAKPLSDPHGGSALSGGRYESKMTEPKPPDDAPDEVLLNISGCLQLMDACLRLYGHPQLLRVAETINGPDFTPFTDTIWVKQAGLGPSVAWHQDGTTHWDKPDLDRGTHGFNFMVQLYDTTPENALWVVPGSHD
;
A
#
# COMPACT_ATOMS: atom_id res chain seq x y z
N MET A 1 43.33 -3.71 7.29
CA MET A 1 43.38 -4.11 5.87
C MET A 1 42.15 -3.57 5.20
N SER A 2 42.37 -2.71 4.21
CA SER A 2 41.36 -2.08 3.37
C SER A 2 40.70 -3.14 2.48
N TYR A 3 39.37 -3.10 2.41
CA TYR A 3 38.63 -3.46 1.20
C TYR A 3 37.64 -2.32 0.92
N ALA A 4 38.22 -1.19 0.50
CA ALA A 4 37.49 -0.23 -0.31
C ALA A 4 37.42 -0.79 -1.74
N THR A 5 36.31 -1.44 -2.08
CA THR A 5 35.96 -1.67 -3.47
C THR A 5 35.47 -0.34 -4.03
N SER A 6 36.27 0.29 -4.89
CA SER A 6 35.88 1.50 -5.61
C SER A 6 34.71 1.14 -6.54
N VAL A 7 33.51 1.59 -6.19
CA VAL A 7 32.39 1.66 -7.14
C VAL A 7 32.83 2.66 -8.22
N SER A 8 33.00 2.18 -9.44
CA SER A 8 33.33 3.03 -10.58
C SER A 8 32.16 3.99 -10.84
N ASP A 9 32.44 5.30 -10.96
CA ASP A 9 31.54 6.42 -11.26
C ASP A 9 30.74 6.32 -12.59
N ARG A 10 30.63 5.15 -13.22
CA ARG A 10 29.99 4.96 -14.53
C ARG A 10 28.61 4.31 -14.50
N GLU A 11 28.15 3.85 -13.33
CA GLU A 11 26.79 3.31 -13.11
C GLU A 11 26.23 3.74 -11.74
N VAL A 12 26.41 5.00 -11.33
CA VAL A 12 25.40 5.62 -10.45
C VAL A 12 24.19 5.83 -11.36
N GLY A 13 23.39 4.77 -11.50
CA GLY A 13 22.38 4.62 -12.52
C GLY A 13 21.30 5.68 -12.38
N MET A 14 20.63 6.01 -13.48
CA MET A 14 19.52 6.98 -13.52
C MET A 14 18.46 6.76 -12.41
N ASN A 15 18.32 5.52 -11.92
CA ASN A 15 17.46 5.13 -10.80
C ASN A 15 17.89 5.73 -9.45
N ASP A 16 19.19 5.77 -9.15
CA ASP A 16 19.69 6.32 -7.87
C ASP A 16 19.41 7.82 -7.78
N ARG A 17 19.54 8.53 -8.91
CA ARG A 17 19.18 9.96 -9.00
C ARG A 17 17.69 10.17 -8.79
N TYR A 18 16.84 9.34 -9.40
CA TYR A 18 15.39 9.40 -9.25
C TYR A 18 14.98 9.21 -7.79
N PHE A 19 15.55 8.23 -7.11
CA PHE A 19 15.28 7.94 -5.70
C PHE A 19 15.72 9.09 -4.78
N VAL A 20 16.94 9.61 -4.96
CA VAL A 20 17.45 10.74 -4.17
C VAL A 20 16.64 12.01 -4.41
N GLU A 21 16.30 12.32 -5.66
CA GLU A 21 15.47 13.49 -5.97
C GLU A 21 14.08 13.38 -5.36
N GLY A 22 13.44 12.21 -5.48
CA GLY A 22 12.13 11.97 -4.89
C GLY A 22 12.16 12.07 -3.37
N GLN A 23 13.18 11.51 -2.71
CA GLN A 23 13.35 11.64 -1.27
C GLN A 23 13.52 13.11 -0.84
N ASN A 24 14.35 13.87 -1.55
CA ASN A 24 14.54 15.30 -1.28
C ASN A 24 13.23 16.09 -1.45
N ARG A 25 12.48 15.83 -2.53
CA ARG A 25 11.19 16.48 -2.79
C ARG A 25 10.15 16.12 -1.72
N ALA A 26 10.09 14.85 -1.31
CA ALA A 26 9.22 14.40 -0.23
C ALA A 26 9.53 15.12 1.09
N GLY A 27 10.81 15.36 1.38
CA GLY A 27 11.25 16.11 2.57
C GLY A 27 10.79 17.57 2.61
N THR A 28 10.42 18.16 1.48
CA THR A 28 9.93 19.55 1.40
C THR A 28 8.42 19.72 1.49
N LEU A 29 7.66 18.62 1.54
CA LEU A 29 6.18 18.69 1.50
C LEU A 29 5.55 19.14 2.81
N ASP A 30 6.26 19.02 3.93
CA ASP A 30 5.74 19.35 5.27
C ASP A 30 4.41 18.64 5.58
N ASN A 31 4.24 17.41 5.07
CA ASN A 31 3.01 16.62 5.15
C ASN A 31 3.15 15.37 6.02
N ARG A 32 3.94 15.48 7.08
CA ARG A 32 4.22 14.37 7.99
C ARG A 32 4.36 14.81 9.44
N GLY A 33 3.95 13.95 10.34
CA GLY A 33 4.09 14.16 11.78
C GLY A 33 3.10 13.31 12.58
N THR A 34 3.07 13.53 13.89
CA THR A 34 2.14 12.82 14.79
C THR A 34 0.68 13.15 14.49
N LEU A 35 -0.22 12.22 14.77
CA LEU A 35 -1.66 12.45 14.72
C LEU A 35 -2.09 13.40 15.85
N ILE A 36 -2.76 14.51 15.51
CA ILE A 36 -3.19 15.55 16.44
C ILE A 36 -4.68 15.83 16.21
N PHE A 37 -5.44 15.96 17.30
CA PHE A 37 -6.83 16.37 17.30
C PHE A 37 -6.98 17.74 17.98
N ASP A 38 -7.96 18.54 17.54
CA ASP A 38 -8.32 19.80 18.16
C ASP A 38 -9.24 19.61 19.39
N ASP A 39 -9.64 20.72 20.01
CA ASP A 39 -10.51 20.73 21.19
C ASP A 39 -11.91 20.14 20.93
N ASP A 40 -12.32 20.03 19.66
CA ASP A 40 -13.59 19.44 19.21
C ASP A 40 -13.42 17.95 18.82
N ASP A 41 -12.27 17.33 19.12
CA ASP A 41 -11.90 15.95 18.77
C ASP A 41 -11.91 15.68 17.25
N ARG A 42 -11.71 16.73 16.44
CA ARG A 42 -11.55 16.66 14.98
C ARG A 42 -10.08 16.66 14.61
N LEU A 43 -9.74 16.10 13.46
CA LEU A 43 -8.37 16.17 12.94
C LEU A 43 -7.93 17.63 12.87
N ASP A 44 -6.72 17.93 13.37
CA ASP A 44 -6.16 19.26 13.37
C ASP A 44 -6.28 19.95 12.00
N LYS A 45 -6.67 21.22 12.00
CA LYS A 45 -6.97 21.98 10.78
C LYS A 45 -5.76 22.12 9.87
N GLN A 46 -4.57 22.30 10.42
CA GLN A 46 -3.35 22.42 9.62
C GLN A 46 -2.98 21.08 8.96
N ILE A 47 -3.19 19.97 9.68
CA ILE A 47 -3.05 18.63 9.09
C ILE A 47 -4.05 18.45 7.93
N LEU A 48 -5.32 18.82 8.14
CA LEU A 48 -6.36 18.69 7.11
C LEU A 48 -6.08 19.58 5.88
N GLU A 49 -5.67 20.83 6.08
CA GLU A 49 -5.27 21.73 5.01
C GLU A 49 -4.07 21.17 4.22
N THR A 50 -3.10 20.59 4.92
CA THR A 50 -1.93 19.97 4.29
C THR A 50 -2.29 18.71 3.53
N TYR A 51 -3.15 17.87 4.09
CA TYR A 51 -3.72 16.70 3.41
C TYR A 51 -4.36 17.12 2.08
N TRP A 52 -5.20 18.14 2.08
CA TRP A 52 -5.84 18.65 0.86
C TRP A 52 -4.87 19.36 -0.10
N ARG A 53 -3.81 20.00 0.39
CA ARG A 53 -2.79 20.59 -0.48
C ARG A 53 -1.95 19.53 -1.19
N CYS A 54 -1.59 18.46 -0.48
CA CYS A 54 -0.67 17.43 -0.97
C CYS A 54 -1.40 16.25 -1.63
N GLY A 55 -2.66 16.00 -1.27
CA GLY A 55 -3.42 14.79 -1.60
C GLY A 55 -3.12 13.60 -0.68
N PHE A 56 -2.24 13.77 0.31
CA PHE A 56 -1.93 12.77 1.33
C PHE A 56 -1.21 13.40 2.52
N TYR A 57 -1.28 12.72 3.67
CA TYR A 57 -0.52 13.05 4.88
C TYR A 57 0.06 11.76 5.49
N VAL A 58 1.30 11.82 6.00
CA VAL A 58 1.98 10.68 6.62
C VAL A 58 1.97 10.85 8.13
N PHE A 59 1.15 10.04 8.80
CA PHE A 59 1.18 10.01 10.26
C PHE A 59 2.35 9.19 10.79
N GLU A 60 3.22 9.80 11.58
CA GLU A 60 4.34 9.16 12.24
C GLU A 60 3.93 8.73 13.65
N GLY A 61 4.10 7.44 13.96
CA GLY A 61 3.73 6.90 15.28
C GLY A 61 2.23 6.88 15.57
N ALA A 62 1.38 6.84 14.53
CA ALA A 62 -0.08 6.72 14.71
C ALA A 62 -0.49 5.40 15.37
N LEU A 63 0.28 4.33 15.14
CA LEU A 63 0.14 3.06 15.83
C LEU A 63 1.26 2.91 16.84
N SER A 64 0.93 2.33 17.99
CA SER A 64 1.93 1.90 18.96
C SER A 64 2.80 0.77 18.40
N SER A 65 3.98 0.56 19.00
CA SER A 65 4.83 -0.57 18.65
C SER A 65 4.11 -1.90 18.85
N THR A 66 3.28 -2.02 19.89
CA THR A 66 2.50 -3.23 20.17
C THR A 66 1.50 -3.52 19.04
N GLU A 67 0.74 -2.52 18.61
CA GLU A 67 -0.22 -2.71 17.50
C GLU A 67 0.48 -3.11 16.20
N ARG A 68 1.63 -2.49 15.91
CA ARG A 68 2.46 -2.87 14.76
C ARG A 68 2.96 -4.32 14.88
N ASP A 69 3.49 -4.71 16.04
CA ASP A 69 4.06 -6.05 16.25
C ASP A 69 2.97 -7.12 16.17
N GLU A 70 1.76 -6.84 16.64
CA GLU A 70 0.60 -7.72 16.46
C GLU A 70 0.18 -7.85 15.00
N LEU A 71 0.16 -6.75 14.24
CA LEU A 71 -0.11 -6.78 12.79
C LEU A 71 0.92 -7.62 12.03
N VAL A 72 2.22 -7.46 12.36
CA VAL A 72 3.31 -8.24 11.77
C VAL A 72 3.18 -9.72 12.14
N SER A 73 2.93 -10.03 13.41
CA SER A 73 2.75 -11.42 13.87
C SER A 73 1.56 -12.10 13.18
N ASP A 74 0.41 -11.44 13.07
CA ASP A 74 -0.76 -11.96 12.37
C ASP A 74 -0.45 -12.17 10.88
N PHE A 75 0.27 -11.24 10.26
CA PHE A 75 0.63 -11.32 8.85
C PHE A 75 1.59 -12.49 8.58
N GLU A 76 2.62 -12.67 9.40
CA GLU A 76 3.57 -13.78 9.27
C GLU A 76 2.89 -15.13 9.52
N ALA A 77 2.00 -15.22 10.50
CA ALA A 77 1.18 -16.41 10.73
C ALA A 77 0.26 -16.71 9.53
N LEU A 78 -0.30 -15.67 8.90
CA LEU A 78 -1.11 -15.82 7.69
C LEU A 78 -0.27 -16.27 6.48
N LEU A 79 0.95 -15.77 6.34
CA LEU A 79 1.89 -16.21 5.30
C LEU A 79 2.23 -17.71 5.45
N ASP A 80 2.44 -18.21 6.67
CA ASP A 80 2.65 -19.64 6.94
C ASP A 80 1.46 -20.52 6.54
N ARG A 81 0.24 -19.94 6.55
CA ARG A 81 -1.01 -20.60 6.17
C ARG A 81 -1.46 -20.29 4.73
N SER A 82 -0.69 -19.53 3.97
CA SER A 82 -1.06 -19.13 2.61
C SER A 82 -1.04 -20.33 1.67
N PRO A 83 -1.89 -20.36 0.63
CA PRO A 83 -1.78 -21.37 -0.41
C PRO A 83 -0.42 -21.28 -1.12
N MET A 84 0.09 -22.42 -1.59
CA MET A 84 1.39 -22.49 -2.28
C MET A 84 1.42 -21.74 -3.62
N ASP A 85 0.28 -21.71 -4.29
CA ASP A 85 0.09 -21.17 -5.63
C ASP A 85 -1.41 -20.86 -5.79
N ARG A 86 -1.80 -20.26 -6.92
CA ARG A 86 -3.17 -19.81 -7.20
C ARG A 86 -4.22 -20.92 -7.21
N GLU A 87 -3.81 -22.17 -7.49
CA GLU A 87 -4.70 -23.32 -7.58
C GLU A 87 -4.66 -24.18 -6.31
N SER A 88 -3.66 -23.98 -5.46
CA SER A 88 -3.44 -24.80 -4.28
C SER A 88 -4.53 -24.59 -3.23
N LYS A 89 -4.99 -25.72 -2.68
CA LYS A 89 -5.90 -25.77 -1.52
C LYS A 89 -5.18 -26.14 -0.23
N VAL A 90 -3.86 -26.16 -0.25
CA VAL A 90 -3.05 -26.48 0.91
C VAL A 90 -1.91 -25.48 1.05
N ASP A 91 -1.50 -25.27 2.29
CA ASP A 91 -0.28 -24.54 2.61
C ASP A 91 0.96 -25.43 2.44
N HIS A 92 2.14 -24.86 2.68
CA HIS A 92 3.42 -25.56 2.55
C HIS A 92 3.59 -26.76 3.48
N GLN A 93 2.79 -26.83 4.55
CA GLN A 93 2.78 -27.94 5.50
C GLN A 93 1.73 -29.01 5.14
N GLY A 94 1.00 -28.84 4.03
CA GLY A 94 -0.06 -29.76 3.60
C GLY A 94 -1.38 -29.61 4.38
N ARG A 95 -1.52 -28.56 5.19
CA ARG A 95 -2.78 -28.26 5.89
C ARG A 95 -3.70 -27.50 4.93
N PRO A 96 -5.03 -27.47 5.16
CA PRO A 96 -5.91 -26.57 4.43
C PRO A 96 -5.41 -25.12 4.51
N ALA A 97 -5.23 -24.50 3.34
CA ALA A 97 -4.79 -23.11 3.24
C ALA A 97 -5.83 -22.16 3.87
N ALA A 98 -5.37 -21.00 4.34
CA ALA A 98 -6.23 -19.94 4.84
C ALA A 98 -7.22 -19.47 3.75
N GLY A 99 -8.38 -18.98 4.16
CA GLY A 99 -9.38 -18.40 3.25
C GLY A 99 -10.18 -19.38 2.38
N LEU A 100 -9.96 -20.69 2.45
CA LEU A 100 -10.65 -21.69 1.60
C LEU A 100 -12.18 -21.77 1.78
N GLY A 101 -12.73 -21.16 2.82
CA GLY A 101 -14.18 -21.06 3.06
C GLY A 101 -14.80 -19.73 2.61
N PHE A 102 -14.01 -18.79 2.11
CA PHE A 102 -14.51 -17.46 1.80
C PHE A 102 -15.24 -17.46 0.45
N THR A 103 -16.28 -16.63 0.36
CA THR A 103 -17.06 -16.49 -0.89
C THR A 103 -16.21 -15.93 -2.03
N ARG A 104 -15.20 -15.13 -1.71
CA ARG A 104 -14.25 -14.56 -2.68
C ARG A 104 -12.84 -15.09 -2.37
N PRO A 105 -12.02 -15.38 -3.39
CA PRO A 105 -10.63 -15.75 -3.19
C PRO A 105 -9.86 -14.66 -2.44
N SER A 106 -9.15 -15.05 -1.39
CA SER A 106 -8.34 -14.12 -0.58
C SER A 106 -6.97 -13.86 -1.18
N PHE A 107 -6.31 -14.87 -1.76
CA PHE A 107 -4.93 -14.76 -2.21
C PHE A 107 -4.87 -14.62 -3.72
N ARG A 108 -4.18 -13.59 -4.20
CA ARG A 108 -3.87 -13.44 -5.63
C ARG A 108 -2.38 -13.54 -5.84
N PHE A 109 -2.01 -14.23 -6.91
CA PHE A 109 -0.63 -14.43 -7.32
C PHE A 109 -0.36 -13.74 -8.65
N ALA A 110 0.90 -13.41 -8.90
CA ALA A 110 1.36 -12.87 -10.16
C ALA A 110 2.76 -13.40 -10.48
N LYS A 111 3.18 -13.24 -11.74
CA LYS A 111 4.56 -13.55 -12.13
C LYS A 111 5.52 -12.62 -11.37
N PRO A 112 6.69 -13.12 -10.93
CA PRO A 112 7.68 -12.25 -10.29
C PRO A 112 8.05 -11.06 -11.19
N LEU A 113 8.23 -9.89 -10.57
CA LEU A 113 8.63 -8.64 -11.23
C LEU A 113 7.71 -8.16 -12.38
N SER A 114 6.49 -8.72 -12.47
CA SER A 114 5.51 -8.32 -13.48
C SER A 114 4.72 -7.07 -13.08
N ASP A 115 3.93 -6.53 -14.00
CA ASP A 115 2.90 -5.52 -13.79
C ASP A 115 1.55 -6.10 -14.25
N PRO A 116 0.83 -6.84 -13.39
CA PRO A 116 -0.34 -7.60 -13.84
C PRO A 116 -1.52 -6.74 -14.33
N HIS A 117 -1.53 -5.43 -14.04
CA HIS A 117 -2.64 -4.54 -14.36
C HIS A 117 -2.32 -3.48 -15.43
N GLY A 118 -1.07 -3.01 -15.50
CA GLY A 118 -0.70 -1.90 -16.37
C GLY A 118 -1.01 -2.10 -17.85
N GLY A 119 -1.54 -1.05 -18.48
CA GLY A 119 -1.93 -1.01 -19.89
C GLY A 119 -3.11 -1.92 -20.24
N SER A 120 -3.87 -2.42 -19.25
CA SER A 120 -5.00 -3.31 -19.46
C SER A 120 -6.35 -2.63 -19.20
N ALA A 121 -7.44 -3.21 -19.73
CA ALA A 121 -8.80 -2.78 -19.43
C ALA A 121 -9.32 -3.27 -18.06
N LEU A 122 -8.50 -3.99 -17.27
CA LEU A 122 -8.87 -4.45 -15.94
C LEU A 122 -9.11 -3.28 -14.99
N SER A 123 -9.94 -3.49 -13.96
CA SER A 123 -10.24 -2.47 -12.94
C SER A 123 -10.68 -1.12 -13.54
N GLY A 124 -11.52 -1.17 -14.57
CA GLY A 124 -12.02 0.03 -15.26
C GLY A 124 -10.97 0.75 -16.11
N GLY A 125 -9.83 0.12 -16.42
CA GLY A 125 -8.77 0.72 -17.21
C GLY A 125 -7.92 1.75 -16.46
N ARG A 126 -8.02 1.82 -15.13
CA ARG A 126 -7.33 2.85 -14.31
C ARG A 126 -5.81 2.80 -14.37
N TYR A 127 -5.23 1.68 -14.79
CA TYR A 127 -3.80 1.48 -14.92
C TYR A 127 -3.37 1.74 -16.38
N GLU A 128 -3.28 3.00 -16.77
CA GLU A 128 -3.15 3.38 -18.18
C GLU A 128 -1.84 2.93 -18.83
N SER A 129 -0.76 2.89 -18.05
CA SER A 129 0.58 2.57 -18.53
C SER A 129 1.05 1.22 -18.03
N LYS A 130 1.91 0.56 -18.81
CA LYS A 130 2.60 -0.67 -18.42
C LYS A 130 3.98 -0.32 -17.86
N MET A 131 4.29 -0.80 -16.67
CA MET A 131 5.63 -0.68 -16.08
C MET A 131 6.60 -1.63 -16.78
N THR A 132 7.88 -1.25 -16.78
CA THR A 132 8.96 -2.16 -17.19
C THR A 132 8.95 -3.41 -16.32
N GLU A 133 9.00 -4.60 -16.94
CA GLU A 133 9.08 -5.89 -16.25
C GLU A 133 10.49 -6.48 -16.44
N PRO A 134 11.40 -6.32 -15.45
CA PRO A 134 12.71 -6.95 -15.50
C PRO A 134 12.60 -8.48 -15.57
N LYS A 135 13.62 -9.13 -16.14
CA LYS A 135 13.72 -10.59 -16.09
C LYS A 135 13.94 -11.04 -14.63
N PRO A 136 13.10 -11.92 -14.07
CA PRO A 136 13.35 -12.51 -12.76
C PRO A 136 14.64 -13.36 -12.73
N PRO A 137 15.22 -13.60 -11.53
CA PRO A 137 16.26 -14.61 -11.34
C PRO A 137 15.85 -15.98 -11.89
N ASP A 138 16.81 -16.76 -12.38
CA ASP A 138 16.53 -18.08 -12.98
C ASP A 138 15.96 -19.10 -11.97
N ASP A 139 16.16 -18.87 -10.67
CA ASP A 139 15.64 -19.66 -9.55
C ASP A 139 14.37 -19.07 -8.92
N ALA A 140 13.80 -18.01 -9.51
CA ALA A 140 12.55 -17.44 -9.03
C ALA A 140 11.38 -18.44 -9.18
N PRO A 141 10.40 -18.43 -8.26
CA PRO A 141 9.20 -19.24 -8.42
C PRO A 141 8.38 -18.76 -9.63
N ASP A 142 7.52 -19.63 -10.17
CA ASP A 142 6.64 -19.28 -11.30
C ASP A 142 5.67 -18.13 -10.96
N GLU A 143 5.29 -18.04 -9.69
CA GLU A 143 4.47 -16.96 -9.16
C GLU A 143 4.80 -16.60 -7.72
N VAL A 144 4.45 -15.36 -7.36
CA VAL A 144 4.58 -14.79 -6.02
C VAL A 144 3.26 -14.20 -5.59
N LEU A 145 3.05 -14.14 -4.27
CA LEU A 145 1.87 -13.52 -3.69
C LEU A 145 1.86 -12.02 -4.04
N LEU A 146 0.76 -11.54 -4.62
CA LEU A 146 0.56 -10.17 -5.05
C LEU A 146 -0.23 -9.39 -4.00
N ASN A 147 -1.41 -9.89 -3.64
CA ASN A 147 -2.25 -9.28 -2.64
C ASN A 147 -3.12 -10.29 -1.89
N ILE A 148 -3.54 -9.88 -0.71
CA ILE A 148 -4.44 -10.60 0.17
C ILE A 148 -5.68 -9.74 0.39
N SER A 149 -6.86 -10.30 0.16
CA SER A 149 -8.17 -9.68 0.39
C SER A 149 -8.94 -10.40 1.50
N GLY A 150 -9.84 -9.67 2.18
CA GLY A 150 -10.60 -10.21 3.32
C GLY A 150 -9.74 -10.27 4.58
N CYS A 151 -8.80 -9.34 4.73
CA CYS A 151 -7.87 -9.23 5.85
C CYS A 151 -8.61 -9.12 7.18
N LEU A 152 -9.79 -8.48 7.20
CA LEU A 152 -10.62 -8.36 8.40
C LEU A 152 -11.16 -9.70 8.93
N GLN A 153 -11.22 -10.73 8.07
CA GLN A 153 -11.62 -12.09 8.46
C GLN A 153 -10.41 -13.01 8.69
N LEU A 154 -9.23 -12.62 8.20
CA LEU A 154 -8.00 -13.43 8.26
C LEU A 154 -7.10 -13.04 9.42
N MET A 155 -7.17 -11.79 9.88
CA MET A 155 -6.26 -11.21 10.87
C MET A 155 -7.05 -10.36 11.87
N ASP A 156 -7.05 -10.77 13.13
CA ASP A 156 -7.74 -10.04 14.22
C ASP A 156 -7.13 -8.65 14.43
N ALA A 157 -5.81 -8.51 14.23
CA ALA A 157 -5.14 -7.21 14.27
C ALA A 157 -5.64 -6.26 13.17
N CYS A 158 -5.92 -6.75 11.96
CA CYS A 158 -6.51 -5.93 10.90
C CYS A 158 -7.94 -5.50 11.24
N LEU A 159 -8.75 -6.38 11.84
CA LEU A 159 -10.10 -6.03 12.28
C LEU A 159 -10.07 -4.91 13.33
N ARG A 160 -9.17 -5.01 14.31
CA ARG A 160 -8.99 -3.95 15.34
C ARG A 160 -8.47 -2.65 14.74
N LEU A 161 -7.51 -2.72 13.83
CA LEU A 161 -6.99 -1.56 13.10
C LEU A 161 -8.11 -0.85 12.30
N TYR A 162 -8.98 -1.62 11.64
CA TYR A 162 -10.11 -1.07 10.87
C TYR A 162 -11.13 -0.34 11.77
N GLY A 163 -11.21 -0.74 13.04
CA GLY A 163 -12.01 -0.08 14.07
C GLY A 163 -11.23 0.91 14.95
N HIS A 164 -10.00 1.30 14.59
CA HIS A 164 -9.15 2.11 15.45
C HIS A 164 -9.78 3.50 15.67
N PRO A 165 -10.14 3.90 16.92
CA PRO A 165 -10.96 5.09 17.16
C PRO A 165 -10.38 6.39 16.58
N GLN A 166 -9.05 6.54 16.67
CA GLN A 166 -8.40 7.73 16.12
C GLN A 166 -8.41 7.75 14.58
N LEU A 167 -8.31 6.59 13.92
CA LEU A 167 -8.37 6.53 12.45
C LEU A 167 -9.80 6.74 11.95
N LEU A 168 -10.81 6.25 12.70
CA LEU A 168 -12.21 6.52 12.42
C LEU A 168 -12.53 8.02 12.56
N ARG A 169 -11.96 8.72 13.56
CA ARG A 169 -12.10 10.19 13.67
C ARG A 169 -11.46 10.96 12.52
N VAL A 170 -10.33 10.47 11.99
CA VAL A 170 -9.73 11.03 10.77
C VAL A 170 -10.68 10.84 9.59
N ALA A 171 -11.24 9.64 9.41
CA ALA A 171 -12.20 9.36 8.35
C ALA A 171 -13.45 10.24 8.45
N GLU A 172 -14.03 10.36 9.65
CA GLU A 172 -15.17 11.25 9.91
C GLU A 172 -14.83 12.72 9.63
N THR A 173 -13.62 13.16 9.96
CA THR A 173 -13.23 14.56 9.71
C THR A 173 -13.16 14.86 8.21
N ILE A 174 -12.66 13.91 7.41
CA ILE A 174 -12.47 14.06 5.96
C ILE A 174 -13.78 13.85 5.20
N ASN A 175 -14.53 12.80 5.51
CA ASN A 175 -15.69 12.35 4.73
C ASN A 175 -17.04 12.65 5.38
N GLY A 176 -17.06 13.16 6.61
CA GLY A 176 -18.28 13.41 7.36
C GLY A 176 -18.72 12.21 8.22
N PRO A 177 -19.71 12.42 9.12
CA PRO A 177 -20.15 11.43 10.10
C PRO A 177 -20.84 10.20 9.51
N ASP A 178 -21.24 10.24 8.24
CA ASP A 178 -21.86 9.14 7.48
C ASP A 178 -20.87 8.43 6.54
N PHE A 179 -19.56 8.59 6.77
CA PHE A 179 -18.54 7.87 6.01
C PHE A 179 -18.83 6.36 6.01
N THR A 180 -18.65 5.74 4.85
CA THR A 180 -18.92 4.31 4.68
C THR A 180 -17.61 3.59 4.43
N PRO A 181 -17.23 2.60 5.26
CA PRO A 181 -16.07 1.76 4.99
C PRO A 181 -16.26 0.98 3.68
N PHE A 182 -15.21 0.91 2.85
CA PHE A 182 -15.33 0.37 1.50
C PHE A 182 -14.66 -1.00 1.33
N THR A 183 -13.32 -1.03 1.31
CA THR A 183 -12.55 -2.25 1.02
C THR A 183 -11.28 -2.31 1.86
N ASP A 184 -10.75 -3.52 2.01
CA ASP A 184 -9.46 -3.82 2.62
C ASP A 184 -8.61 -4.69 1.68
N THR A 185 -7.29 -4.52 1.72
CA THR A 185 -6.32 -5.37 1.01
C THR A 185 -4.93 -5.15 1.60
N ILE A 186 -4.15 -6.23 1.70
CA ILE A 186 -2.70 -6.15 1.91
C ILE A 186 -2.00 -6.38 0.57
N TRP A 187 -1.12 -5.47 0.19
CA TRP A 187 -0.22 -5.66 -0.95
C TRP A 187 1.09 -6.27 -0.47
N VAL A 188 1.50 -7.37 -1.10
CA VAL A 188 2.72 -8.08 -0.73
C VAL A 188 3.78 -7.82 -1.80
N LYS A 189 4.93 -7.29 -1.37
CA LYS A 189 6.10 -7.05 -2.22
C LYS A 189 7.25 -7.91 -1.70
N GLN A 190 7.33 -9.14 -2.20
CA GLN A 190 8.45 -10.02 -1.85
C GLN A 190 9.77 -9.37 -2.28
N ALA A 191 10.77 -9.40 -1.40
CA ALA A 191 12.08 -8.81 -1.67
C ALA A 191 12.67 -9.36 -2.98
N GLY A 192 13.03 -8.46 -3.90
CA GLY A 192 13.61 -8.79 -5.20
C GLY A 192 12.68 -9.46 -6.22
N LEU A 193 11.42 -9.72 -5.88
CA LEU A 193 10.47 -10.46 -6.74
C LEU A 193 9.10 -9.79 -6.85
N GLY A 194 8.82 -8.78 -6.02
CA GLY A 194 7.54 -8.08 -5.95
C GLY A 194 7.07 -7.56 -7.30
N PRO A 195 5.84 -7.90 -7.74
CA PRO A 195 5.24 -7.30 -8.93
C PRO A 195 5.12 -5.78 -8.75
N SER A 196 5.31 -5.00 -9.80
CA SER A 196 5.09 -3.56 -9.79
C SER A 196 3.58 -3.22 -9.88
N VAL A 197 3.25 -1.96 -9.58
CA VAL A 197 1.90 -1.42 -9.75
C VAL A 197 2.06 -0.14 -10.56
N ALA A 198 1.45 -0.09 -11.74
CA ALA A 198 1.51 1.09 -12.59
C ALA A 198 0.88 2.32 -11.93
N TRP A 199 1.30 3.51 -12.38
CA TRP A 199 0.65 4.77 -12.05
C TRP A 199 -0.83 4.71 -12.37
N HIS A 200 -1.66 5.14 -11.43
CA HIS A 200 -3.12 5.13 -11.54
C HIS A 200 -3.74 6.05 -10.49
N GLN A 201 -5.01 6.38 -10.71
CA GLN A 201 -5.92 6.85 -9.66
C GLN A 201 -6.84 5.69 -9.27
N ASP A 202 -7.16 5.55 -7.98
CA ASP A 202 -8.00 4.44 -7.52
C ASP A 202 -9.45 4.57 -8.01
N GLY A 203 -10.00 5.79 -7.94
CA GLY A 203 -11.31 6.13 -8.47
C GLY A 203 -11.37 5.95 -9.98
N THR A 204 -12.35 5.20 -10.47
CA THR A 204 -12.50 4.86 -11.90
C THR A 204 -13.59 5.66 -12.61
N THR A 205 -14.39 6.41 -11.86
CA THR A 205 -15.59 7.09 -12.37
C THR A 205 -15.72 8.46 -11.73
N HIS A 206 -16.54 9.30 -12.37
CA HIS A 206 -17.05 10.53 -11.77
C HIS A 206 -16.05 11.67 -11.51
N TRP A 207 -14.84 11.62 -12.07
CA TRP A 207 -13.88 12.73 -12.02
C TRP A 207 -14.41 14.02 -12.67
N ASP A 208 -15.15 13.91 -13.78
CA ASP A 208 -15.70 15.07 -14.50
C ASP A 208 -17.13 15.46 -14.08
N LYS A 209 -17.60 14.98 -12.92
CA LYS A 209 -18.98 15.24 -12.47
C LYS A 209 -19.06 16.59 -11.75
N PRO A 210 -19.81 17.58 -12.28
CA PRO A 210 -19.83 18.93 -11.73
C PRO A 210 -20.54 19.04 -10.36
N ASP A 211 -21.29 18.02 -9.99
CA ASP A 211 -22.02 17.89 -8.73
C ASP A 211 -21.24 17.16 -7.64
N LEU A 212 -20.01 16.75 -7.92
CA LEU A 212 -19.12 16.02 -7.01
C LEU A 212 -17.88 16.86 -6.69
N ASP A 213 -17.28 16.58 -5.53
CA ASP A 213 -16.06 17.25 -5.08
C ASP A 213 -14.92 16.26 -4.85
N ARG A 214 -13.73 16.79 -4.58
CA ARG A 214 -12.48 16.05 -4.33
C ARG A 214 -12.55 14.99 -3.22
N GLY A 215 -13.55 15.03 -2.33
CA GLY A 215 -13.79 14.02 -1.29
C GLY A 215 -14.64 12.83 -1.74
N THR A 216 -15.23 12.88 -2.94
CA THR A 216 -16.20 11.89 -3.43
C THR A 216 -15.59 10.49 -3.61
N HIS A 217 -14.34 10.41 -4.04
CA HIS A 217 -13.66 9.14 -4.30
C HIS A 217 -13.15 8.44 -3.03
N GLY A 218 -13.35 9.07 -1.86
CA GLY A 218 -12.83 8.60 -0.59
C GLY A 218 -11.31 8.72 -0.50
N PHE A 219 -10.72 8.01 0.46
CA PHE A 219 -9.27 7.94 0.63
C PHE A 219 -8.88 6.57 1.20
N ASN A 220 -7.58 6.27 1.19
CA ASN A 220 -7.03 5.05 1.76
C ASN A 220 -6.19 5.36 2.99
N PHE A 221 -6.29 4.53 4.02
CA PHE A 221 -5.22 4.37 5.00
C PHE A 221 -4.23 3.33 4.50
N MET A 222 -2.94 3.67 4.49
CA MET A 222 -1.85 2.72 4.23
C MET A 222 -0.99 2.60 5.48
N VAL A 223 -1.09 1.45 6.16
CA VAL A 223 -0.21 1.12 7.28
C VAL A 223 1.00 0.35 6.76
N GLN A 224 2.20 0.81 7.10
CA GLN A 224 3.44 0.12 6.76
C GLN A 224 3.75 -0.92 7.84
N LEU A 225 3.77 -2.19 7.46
CA LEU A 225 4.16 -3.28 8.37
C LEU A 225 5.68 -3.39 8.52
N TYR A 226 6.41 -2.98 7.48
CA TYR A 226 7.87 -3.04 7.41
C TYR A 226 8.44 -1.68 7.01
N ASP A 227 9.72 -1.48 7.27
CA ASP A 227 10.42 -0.24 6.94
C ASP A 227 10.41 0.03 5.43
N THR A 228 10.18 1.29 5.09
CA THR A 228 10.14 1.77 3.70
C THR A 228 11.36 2.61 3.37
N THR A 229 11.95 2.35 2.21
CA THR A 229 13.03 3.12 1.58
C THR A 229 12.52 3.66 0.23
N PRO A 230 13.20 4.64 -0.40
CA PRO A 230 12.81 5.12 -1.73
C PRO A 230 12.62 4.02 -2.80
N GLU A 231 13.37 2.91 -2.67
CA GLU A 231 13.37 1.77 -3.58
C GLU A 231 12.14 0.86 -3.43
N ASN A 232 11.45 0.87 -2.28
CA ASN A 232 10.30 0.00 -2.00
C ASN A 232 9.02 0.75 -1.58
N ALA A 233 9.08 2.07 -1.46
CA ALA A 233 7.97 2.91 -1.02
C ALA A 233 6.88 3.08 -2.10
N LEU A 234 5.69 3.49 -1.65
CA LEU A 234 4.67 4.06 -2.51
C LEU A 234 5.17 5.42 -3.06
N TRP A 235 5.02 5.61 -4.37
CA TRP A 235 5.27 6.89 -5.03
C TRP A 235 3.94 7.58 -5.33
N VAL A 236 3.88 8.88 -5.04
CA VAL A 236 2.70 9.72 -5.23
C VAL A 236 3.11 10.99 -5.98
N VAL A 237 2.24 11.50 -6.84
CA VAL A 237 2.39 12.84 -7.43
C VAL A 237 1.56 13.82 -6.58
N PRO A 238 2.18 14.66 -5.72
CA PRO A 238 1.44 15.53 -4.83
C PRO A 238 0.54 16.50 -5.62
N GLY A 239 -0.69 16.68 -5.15
CA GLY A 239 -1.68 17.55 -5.81
C GLY A 239 -2.42 16.92 -7.00
N SER A 240 -2.05 15.74 -7.47
CA SER A 240 -2.70 15.08 -8.64
C SER A 240 -4.12 14.54 -8.40
N HIS A 241 -4.72 14.86 -7.25
CA HIS A 241 -6.10 14.55 -6.92
C HIS A 241 -7.07 15.65 -7.35
N ASP A 242 -6.55 16.85 -7.67
CA ASP A 242 -7.26 17.99 -8.26
C ASP A 242 -6.83 18.17 -9.73
#